data_AF-A0A929SL14-F1
#
_entry.id   AF-A0A929SL14-F1
#
_cell.length_a   1.000
_cell.length_b   1.000
_cell.length_c   1.000
_cell.angle_alpha   90.00
_cell.angle_beta   90.00
_cell.angle_gamma   90.00
#
_symmetry.space_group_name_H-M   'P 1'
#
loop_
_entity.id
_entity.type
_entity.pdbx_description
1 polymer ?
#
loop_
_entity_poly.entity_id
_entity_poly.type
_entity_poly.pdbx_seq_one_letter_code
_entity_poly.pdbx_strand_id
1 'polypeptide(L)'
;GYDKNDVKKAYEIMGLLDVAQFAKRNANSLSGGEFQRVLLARALVSEPRVLLLDEPTSALDLNYAVEMMKICEKLTKELNLLSVAVMHDLNLAAMFCDKIVMLKDGEIRYSGGVKQLFTKEILNEIYGLKCEILQHGGMPFVVPIK
;
A
#
# COMPACT_ATOMS: atom_id res chain seq x y z
N GLY A 1 6.91 -22.25 22.63
CA GLY A 1 6.58 -22.67 21.26
C GLY A 1 5.15 -22.25 20.98
N TYR A 2 4.80 -22.04 19.71
CA TYR A 2 3.45 -21.68 19.30
C TYR A 2 2.45 -22.79 19.65
N ASP A 3 1.25 -22.42 20.09
CA ASP A 3 0.19 -23.37 20.43
C ASP A 3 -0.70 -23.70 19.20
N LYS A 4 -1.71 -24.56 19.41
CA LYS A 4 -2.64 -24.93 18.32
C LYS A 4 -3.49 -23.75 17.83
N ASN A 5 -3.76 -22.77 18.69
CA ASN A 5 -4.53 -21.59 18.34
C ASN A 5 -3.70 -20.64 17.48
N ASP A 6 -2.42 -20.46 17.79
CA ASP A 6 -1.48 -19.67 16.99
C ASP A 6 -1.40 -20.20 15.55
N VAL A 7 -1.27 -21.52 15.40
CA VAL A 7 -1.23 -22.17 14.08
C VAL A 7 -2.56 -21.99 13.35
N LYS A 8 -3.69 -22.21 14.04
CA LYS A 8 -5.02 -22.02 13.44
C LYS A 8 -5.21 -20.60 12.93
N LYS A 9 -4.86 -19.59 13.73
CA LYS A 9 -4.94 -18.18 13.38
C LYS A 9 -4.04 -17.83 12.18
N ALA A 10 -2.82 -18.39 12.13
CA ALA A 10 -1.95 -18.24 10.98
C ALA A 10 -2.62 -18.76 9.68
N TYR A 11 -3.26 -19.93 9.72
CA TYR A 11 -3.99 -20.46 8.57
C TYR A 11 -5.22 -19.63 8.18
N GLU A 12 -5.94 -19.06 9.15
CA GLU A 12 -7.07 -18.15 8.88
C GLU A 12 -6.59 -16.90 8.12
N ILE A 13 -5.53 -16.24 8.60
CA ILE A 13 -4.94 -15.07 7.93
C ILE A 13 -4.33 -15.42 6.57
N MET A 14 -3.65 -16.57 6.46
CA MET A 14 -3.17 -17.06 5.16
C MET A 14 -4.30 -17.30 4.17
N GLY A 15 -5.49 -17.70 4.63
CA GLY A 15 -6.69 -17.85 3.82
C GLY A 15 -7.20 -16.53 3.26
N LEU A 16 -7.15 -15.44 4.03
CA LEU A 16 -7.57 -14.10 3.58
C LEU A 16 -6.74 -13.58 2.40
N LEU A 17 -5.49 -14.04 2.30
CA LEU A 17 -4.51 -13.61 1.32
C LEU A 17 -4.24 -14.63 0.21
N ASP A 18 -4.98 -15.74 0.21
CA ASP A 18 -4.81 -16.86 -0.73
C ASP A 18 -3.35 -17.36 -0.78
N VAL A 19 -2.75 -17.58 0.41
CA VAL A 19 -1.38 -18.09 0.56
C VAL A 19 -1.28 -19.36 1.41
N ALA A 20 -2.41 -19.92 1.85
CA ALA A 20 -2.43 -21.13 2.67
C ALA A 20 -1.79 -22.34 1.97
N GLN A 21 -1.89 -22.42 0.64
CA GLN A 21 -1.26 -23.41 -0.21
C GLN A 21 0.28 -23.34 -0.19
N PHE A 22 0.86 -22.21 0.24
CA PHE A 22 2.31 -22.03 0.35
C PHE A 22 2.86 -22.40 1.73
N ALA A 23 2.03 -22.78 2.70
CA ALA A 23 2.43 -22.98 4.10
C ALA A 23 3.62 -23.95 4.30
N LYS A 24 3.83 -24.90 3.38
CA LYS A 24 4.95 -25.87 3.42
C LYS A 24 6.04 -25.60 2.39
N ARG A 25 5.91 -24.57 1.55
CA ARG A 25 6.91 -24.24 0.52
C ARG A 25 8.05 -23.44 1.14
N ASN A 26 9.23 -23.54 0.53
CA ASN A 26 10.34 -22.67 0.87
C ASN A 26 10.03 -21.24 0.41
N ALA A 27 10.19 -20.24 1.28
CA ALA A 27 9.90 -18.85 0.97
C ALA A 27 10.69 -18.32 -0.25
N ASN A 28 11.92 -18.81 -0.46
CA ASN A 28 12.76 -18.44 -1.60
C ASN A 28 12.27 -19.01 -2.93
N SER A 29 11.28 -19.91 -2.92
CA SER A 29 10.68 -20.49 -4.13
C SER A 29 9.41 -19.78 -4.60
N LEU A 30 9.00 -18.72 -3.88
CA LEU A 30 7.82 -17.92 -4.20
C LEU A 30 8.18 -16.82 -5.21
N SER A 31 7.24 -16.48 -6.09
CA SER A 31 7.33 -15.24 -6.87
C SER A 31 7.30 -14.00 -5.95
N GLY A 32 7.71 -12.84 -6.46
CA GLY A 32 7.72 -11.60 -5.68
C GLY A 32 6.35 -11.25 -5.06
N GLY A 33 5.27 -11.36 -5.84
CA GLY A 33 3.92 -11.09 -5.37
C GLY A 33 3.40 -12.13 -4.36
N GLU A 34 3.68 -13.42 -4.55
CA GLU A 34 3.37 -14.45 -3.54
C GLU A 34 4.13 -14.21 -2.24
N PHE A 35 5.42 -13.86 -2.33
CA PHE A 35 6.25 -13.56 -1.18
C PHE A 35 5.72 -12.35 -0.41
N GLN A 36 5.33 -11.28 -1.09
CA GLN A 36 4.72 -10.11 -0.45
C GLN A 36 3.39 -10.43 0.24
N ARG A 37 2.52 -11.24 -0.37
CA ARG A 37 1.28 -11.70 0.28
C ARG A 37 1.57 -12.49 1.55
N VAL A 38 2.60 -13.35 1.54
CA VAL A 38 3.06 -14.06 2.75
C VAL A 38 3.59 -13.09 3.81
N LEU A 39 4.34 -12.05 3.43
CA LEU A 39 4.81 -11.01 4.36
C LEU A 39 3.65 -10.24 4.98
N LEU A 40 2.62 -9.91 4.19
CA LEU A 40 1.41 -9.26 4.67
C LEU A 40 0.62 -10.17 5.62
N ALA A 41 0.50 -11.47 5.31
CA ALA A 41 -0.12 -12.44 6.20
C ALA A 41 0.62 -12.52 7.54
N ARG A 42 1.96 -12.52 7.49
CA ARG A 42 2.80 -12.48 8.68
C ARG A 42 2.56 -11.23 9.52
N ALA A 43 2.40 -10.06 8.90
CA ALA A 43 2.11 -8.81 9.61
C ALA A 43 0.72 -8.80 10.25
N LEU A 44 -0.27 -9.43 9.62
CA LEU A 44 -1.65 -9.47 10.11
C LEU A 44 -1.90 -10.51 11.20
N VAL A 45 -1.06 -11.53 11.32
CA VAL A 45 -1.24 -12.58 12.34
C VAL A 45 -1.22 -12.03 13.77
N SER A 46 -0.58 -10.88 13.99
CA SER A 46 -0.57 -10.21 15.30
C SER A 46 -1.84 -9.41 15.59
N GLU A 47 -2.86 -9.45 14.72
CA GLU A 47 -4.07 -8.63 14.82
C GLU A 47 -3.75 -7.15 15.11
N PRO A 48 -2.91 -6.52 14.27
CA PRO A 48 -2.52 -5.14 14.52
C PRO A 48 -3.74 -4.22 14.42
N ARG A 49 -3.69 -3.06 15.09
CA ARG A 49 -4.62 -1.95 14.81
C ARG A 49 -4.11 -1.01 13.72
N VAL A 50 -2.80 -1.05 13.47
CA VAL A 50 -2.11 -0.19 12.51
C VAL A 50 -1.22 -1.06 11.63
N LEU A 51 -1.39 -0.93 10.32
CA LEU A 51 -0.56 -1.59 9.31
C LEU A 51 0.38 -0.54 8.69
N LEU A 52 1.68 -0.75 8.85
CA LEU A 52 2.71 0.09 8.25
C LEU A 52 3.27 -0.61 7.01
N LEU A 53 3.16 0.03 5.85
CA LEU A 53 3.60 -0.50 4.56
C LEU A 53 4.75 0.37 4.03
N ASP A 54 5.97 -0.15 4.09
CA ASP A 54 7.13 0.55 3.55
C ASP A 54 7.32 0.19 2.08
N GLU A 55 6.98 1.13 1.20
CA GLU A 55 6.99 0.97 -0.27
C GLU A 55 6.45 -0.38 -0.78
N PRO A 56 5.19 -0.73 -0.48
CA PRO A 56 4.66 -2.07 -0.76
C PRO A 56 4.60 -2.42 -2.24
N THR A 57 4.67 -1.42 -3.12
CA THR A 57 4.63 -1.57 -4.58
C THR A 57 6.00 -1.53 -5.24
N SER A 58 7.09 -1.39 -4.47
CA SER A 58 8.44 -1.32 -5.02
C SER A 58 8.84 -2.63 -5.71
N ALA A 59 9.55 -2.51 -6.84
CA ALA A 59 9.99 -3.62 -7.68
C ALA A 59 8.86 -4.53 -8.26
N LEU A 60 7.60 -4.09 -8.19
CA LEU A 60 6.48 -4.74 -8.87
C LEU A 60 6.19 -4.08 -10.22
N ASP A 61 5.68 -4.84 -11.18
CA ASP A 61 5.04 -4.22 -12.34
C ASP A 61 3.72 -3.54 -11.94
N LEU A 62 3.20 -2.70 -12.83
CA LEU A 62 2.02 -1.89 -12.55
C LEU A 62 0.78 -2.74 -12.21
N ASN A 63 0.61 -3.91 -12.83
CA ASN A 63 -0.55 -4.76 -12.55
C ASN A 63 -0.46 -5.36 -11.14
N TYR A 64 0.71 -5.87 -10.76
CA TYR A 64 0.92 -6.40 -9.41
C TYR A 64 0.87 -5.31 -8.34
N ALA A 65 1.38 -4.11 -8.61
CA ALA A 65 1.26 -2.97 -7.68
C ALA A 65 -0.22 -2.63 -7.41
N VAL A 66 -1.04 -2.56 -8.45
CA VAL A 66 -2.49 -2.32 -8.32
C VAL A 66 -3.18 -3.46 -7.58
N GLU A 67 -2.84 -4.72 -7.88
CA GLU A 67 -3.39 -5.88 -7.17
C GLU A 67 -3.04 -5.85 -5.68
N MET A 68 -1.77 -5.59 -5.34
CA MET A 68 -1.31 -5.52 -3.96
C MET A 68 -1.98 -4.38 -3.18
N MET A 69 -2.16 -3.21 -3.81
CA MET A 69 -2.88 -2.10 -3.18
C MET A 69 -4.37 -2.40 -2.97
N LYS A 70 -5.04 -3.09 -3.91
CA LYS A 70 -6.42 -3.56 -3.73
C LYS A 70 -6.54 -4.53 -2.55
N ILE A 71 -5.59 -5.44 -2.41
CA ILE A 71 -5.52 -6.36 -1.27
C ILE A 71 -5.39 -5.57 0.04
N CYS A 72 -4.46 -4.61 0.10
CA CYS A 72 -4.27 -3.78 1.28
C CYS A 72 -5.52 -2.96 1.62
N GLU A 73 -6.17 -2.34 0.63
CA GLU A 73 -7.41 -1.58 0.81
C GLU A 73 -8.54 -2.48 1.36
N LYS A 74 -8.73 -3.66 0.77
CA LYS A 74 -9.72 -4.64 1.22
C LYS A 74 -9.49 -5.03 2.67
N LEU A 75 -8.26 -5.40 3.03
CA LEU A 75 -7.92 -5.83 4.39
C LEU A 75 -8.05 -4.69 5.39
N THR A 76 -7.69 -3.47 5.00
CA THR A 76 -7.86 -2.27 5.84
C THR A 76 -9.34 -2.08 6.20
N LYS A 77 -10.24 -2.25 5.22
CA LYS A 77 -11.69 -2.13 5.42
C LYS A 77 -12.27 -3.30 6.22
N GLU A 78 -11.97 -4.54 5.84
CA GLU A 78 -12.53 -5.74 6.47
C GLU A 78 -12.07 -5.92 7.92
N LEU A 79 -10.81 -5.59 8.20
CA LEU A 79 -10.21 -5.75 9.53
C LEU A 79 -10.22 -4.45 10.36
N ASN A 80 -10.83 -3.37 9.83
CA ASN A 80 -10.92 -2.06 10.46
C ASN A 80 -9.54 -1.54 10.97
N LEU A 81 -8.56 -1.57 10.07
CA LEU A 81 -7.18 -1.15 10.35
C LEU A 81 -6.98 0.32 10.00
N LEU A 82 -6.01 0.96 10.67
CA LEU A 82 -5.36 2.13 10.12
C LEU A 82 -4.17 1.68 9.27
N SER A 83 -4.23 1.88 7.96
CA SER A 83 -3.09 1.61 7.06
C SER A 83 -2.34 2.89 6.75
N VAL A 84 -1.02 2.85 6.88
CA VAL A 84 -0.10 3.94 6.48
C VAL A 84 0.92 3.35 5.54
N ALA A 85 0.95 3.87 4.31
CA ALA A 85 1.88 3.44 3.28
C ALA A 85 2.84 4.56 2.90
N VAL A 86 4.12 4.23 2.78
CA VAL A 86 5.10 5.07 2.09
C VAL A 86 5.00 4.73 0.60
N MET A 87 4.81 5.75 -0.24
CA MET A 87 4.59 5.56 -1.68
C MET A 87 5.39 6.59 -2.47
N HIS A 88 5.96 6.17 -3.60
CA HIS A 88 6.62 7.04 -4.56
C HIS A 88 5.75 7.35 -5.79
N ASP A 89 4.75 6.50 -6.08
CA ASP A 89 3.82 6.70 -7.20
C ASP A 89 2.62 7.54 -6.74
N LEU A 90 2.56 8.79 -7.23
CA LEU A 90 1.49 9.73 -6.92
C LEU A 90 0.13 9.25 -7.43
N ASN A 91 0.05 8.58 -8.57
CA ASN A 91 -1.22 8.13 -9.14
C ASN A 91 -1.78 6.92 -8.40
N LEU A 92 -0.93 5.99 -7.96
CA LEU A 92 -1.35 4.92 -7.06
C LEU A 92 -1.79 5.48 -5.70
N ALA A 93 -1.05 6.42 -5.14
CA ALA A 93 -1.43 7.08 -3.88
C ALA A 93 -2.79 7.79 -4.02
N ALA A 94 -3.01 8.50 -5.13
CA ALA A 94 -4.30 9.12 -5.41
C ALA A 94 -5.43 8.11 -5.52
N MET A 95 -5.18 6.93 -6.09
CA MET A 95 -6.20 5.90 -6.31
C MET A 95 -6.63 5.19 -5.02
N PHE A 96 -5.70 4.93 -4.10
CA PHE A 96 -5.92 4.01 -2.97
C PHE A 96 -5.90 4.66 -1.58
N CYS A 97 -5.41 5.89 -1.45
CA CYS A 97 -5.31 6.55 -0.14
C CYS A 97 -6.44 7.56 0.07
N ASP A 98 -6.99 7.59 1.29
CA ASP A 98 -7.98 8.60 1.69
C ASP A 98 -7.33 9.96 1.98
N LYS A 99 -6.12 9.91 2.57
CA LYS A 99 -5.34 11.08 3.00
C LYS A 99 -3.88 10.90 2.59
N ILE A 100 -3.22 12.03 2.37
CA ILE A 100 -1.81 12.12 2.00
C ILE A 100 -1.10 13.01 3.01
N VAL A 101 0.12 12.59 3.36
CA VAL A 101 1.09 13.39 4.11
C VAL A 101 2.31 13.56 3.20
N MET A 102 2.65 14.80 2.85
CA MET A 102 3.82 15.10 2.04
C MET A 102 4.93 15.64 2.93
N LEU A 103 6.09 15.00 2.85
CA LEU A 103 7.28 15.36 3.61
C LEU A 103 8.32 15.99 2.68
N LYS A 104 9.02 17.01 3.18
CA LYS A 104 10.19 17.60 2.52
C LYS A 104 11.17 18.07 3.58
N ASP A 105 12.46 17.84 3.35
CA ASP A 105 13.55 18.29 4.25
C ASP A 105 13.37 17.84 5.72
N GLY A 106 12.79 16.65 5.92
CA GLY A 106 12.52 16.08 7.25
C GLY A 106 11.26 16.60 7.94
N GLU A 107 10.51 17.50 7.31
CA GLU A 107 9.31 18.10 7.88
C GLU A 107 8.04 17.73 7.11
N ILE A 108 6.91 17.65 7.82
CA ILE A 108 5.59 17.54 7.20
C ILE A 108 5.23 18.92 6.64
N ARG A 109 5.13 19.02 5.31
CA ARG A 109 4.77 20.25 4.61
C ARG A 109 3.27 20.34 4.37
N TYR A 110 2.65 19.21 4.02
CA TYR A 110 1.22 19.13 3.73
C TYR A 110 0.61 17.87 4.31
N SER A 111 -0.63 17.99 4.80
CA SER A 111 -1.46 16.86 5.21
C SER A 111 -2.92 17.15 4.90
N GLY A 112 -3.61 16.24 4.23
CA GLY A 112 -4.97 16.50 3.73
C GLY A 112 -5.50 15.39 2.82
N GLY A 113 -6.70 15.60 2.30
CA GLY A 113 -7.30 14.69 1.33
C GLY A 113 -6.57 14.76 -0.02
N VAL A 114 -6.58 13.65 -0.77
CA VAL A 114 -5.93 13.55 -2.10
C VAL A 114 -6.28 14.73 -3.01
N LYS A 115 -7.58 15.03 -3.17
CA LYS A 115 -8.06 16.10 -4.07
C LYS A 115 -7.60 17.49 -3.66
N GLN A 116 -7.34 17.70 -2.38
CA GLN A 116 -6.89 18.99 -1.85
C GLN A 116 -5.40 19.20 -2.11
N LEU A 117 -4.60 18.14 -2.00
CA LEU A 117 -3.14 18.24 -2.04
C LEU A 117 -2.54 18.04 -3.43
N PHE A 118 -3.26 17.40 -4.35
CA PHE A 118 -2.80 17.17 -5.71
C PHE A 118 -3.06 18.42 -6.56
N THR A 119 -2.22 19.44 -6.38
CA THR A 119 -2.19 20.65 -7.20
C THR A 119 -0.81 20.81 -7.86
N LYS A 120 -0.74 21.56 -8.97
CA LYS A 120 0.53 21.76 -9.69
C LYS A 120 1.55 22.49 -8.82
N GLU A 121 1.08 23.45 -8.03
CA GLU A 121 1.88 24.29 -7.16
C GLU A 121 2.50 23.45 -6.04
N ILE A 122 1.70 22.61 -5.37
CA ILE A 122 2.15 21.76 -4.26
C ILE A 122 3.12 20.70 -4.77
N LEU A 123 2.80 20.01 -5.87
CA LEU A 123 3.68 18.96 -6.41
C LEU A 123 5.01 19.53 -6.92
N ASN A 124 5.00 20.74 -7.50
CA ASN A 124 6.23 21.44 -7.86
C ASN A 124 7.03 21.89 -6.63
N GLU A 125 6.39 22.38 -5.57
CA GLU A 125 7.07 22.74 -4.32
C GLU A 125 7.74 21.51 -3.67
N ILE A 126 7.04 20.39 -3.57
CA ILE A 126 7.50 19.21 -2.85
C ILE A 126 8.52 18.41 -3.66
N TYR A 127 8.20 18.12 -4.92
CA TYR A 127 8.99 17.19 -5.75
C TYR A 127 9.78 17.88 -6.87
N GLY A 128 9.63 19.20 -7.06
CA GLY A 128 10.17 19.89 -8.24
C GLY A 128 9.51 19.45 -9.55
N LEU A 129 8.34 18.82 -9.46
CA LEU A 129 7.66 18.20 -10.59
C LEU A 129 6.82 19.22 -11.35
N LYS A 130 7.15 19.45 -12.62
CA LYS A 130 6.26 20.13 -13.57
C LYS A 130 5.26 19.11 -14.11
N CYS A 131 3.97 19.34 -13.87
CA CYS A 131 2.91 18.40 -14.27
C CYS A 131 1.60 19.10 -14.68
N GLU A 132 0.83 18.41 -15.51
CA GLU A 132 -0.61 18.62 -15.63
C GLU A 132 -1.35 17.72 -14.65
N ILE A 133 -2.53 18.17 -14.19
CA ILE A 133 -3.41 17.37 -13.35
C ILE A 133 -4.72 17.19 -14.08
N LEU A 134 -4.94 15.96 -14.53
CA LEU A 134 -6.17 15.54 -15.19
C LEU A 134 -7.13 14.98 -14.15
N GLN A 135 -8.43 14.99 -14.46
CA GLN A 135 -9.43 14.32 -13.64
C GLN A 135 -9.86 13.03 -14.33
N HIS A 136 -9.76 11.91 -13.63
CA HIS A 136 -10.21 10.61 -14.12
C HIS A 136 -11.05 9.93 -13.04
N GLY A 137 -12.34 9.69 -13.33
CA GLY A 137 -13.26 9.11 -12.33
C GLY A 137 -13.43 9.95 -11.06
N GLY A 138 -13.20 11.27 -11.14
CA GLY A 138 -13.24 12.18 -10.00
C GLY A 138 -11.98 12.14 -9.11
N MET A 139 -10.93 11.43 -9.53
CA MET A 139 -9.62 11.40 -8.87
C MET A 139 -8.59 12.17 -9.70
N PRO A 140 -7.64 12.87 -9.06
CA PRO A 140 -6.57 13.55 -9.76
C PRO A 140 -5.59 12.54 -10.36
N PHE A 141 -5.15 12.80 -11.59
CA PHE A 141 -4.15 12.02 -12.30
C PHE A 141 -3.03 12.95 -12.74
N VAL A 142 -1.82 12.69 -12.25
CA VAL A 142 -0.62 13.49 -12.45
C VAL A 142 0.06 13.05 -13.74
N VAL A 143 0.23 13.99 -14.67
CA VAL A 143 0.93 13.78 -15.95
C VAL A 143 2.18 14.67 -15.96
N PRO A 144 3.40 14.09 -15.85
CA PRO A 144 4.64 14.85 -15.96
C PRO A 144 4.75 15.54 -17.32
N ILE A 145 5.16 16.81 -17.32
CA ILE A 145 5.44 17.58 -18.53
C ILE A 145 6.96 17.70 -18.67
N LYS A 146 7.48 17.49 -19.88
CA LYS A 146 8.89 17.74 -20.22
C LYS A 146 9.19 19.22 -20.38
#